data_AF-I3VWS4-F1
#
_entry.id   AF-I3VWS4-F1
#
_cell.length_a   1.000
_cell.length_b   1.000
_cell.length_c   1.000
_cell.angle_alpha   90.00
_cell.angle_beta   90.00
_cell.angle_gamma   90.00
#
_symmetry.space_group_name_H-M   'P 1'
#
loop_
_entity.id
_entity.type
_entity.pdbx_description
1 polymer ?
#
loop_
_entity_poly.entity_id
_entity_poly.type
_entity_poly.pdbx_seq_one_letter_code
_entity_poly.pdbx_strand_id
1 'polypeptide(L)'
;MNASFAIYKKAYVNTLKAYQIGQDTLPIIKKAIFYGVKMINTMKDEIIGEDLICNFKLINSIIDMMSTITPKEFINIFPIKKDYKGYKFDTKDYFYTIDYLKTLDLDTSIGDKILDFLWEYVNDDIHEFVVKMLLTMSHLRQMEGQPSIAEEFANMMGIKTYKVYTDNKGKKFLYDSETGKTMPIKDKKSFKIIKSNSVKVG
;
A
#
# COMPACT_ATOMS: atom_id res chain seq x y z
N MET A 1 15.06 2.40 -14.05
CA MET A 1 14.20 3.39 -13.34
C MET A 1 12.80 3.29 -13.93
N ASN A 2 11.74 3.20 -13.11
CA ASN A 2 10.37 3.18 -13.63
C ASN A 2 10.07 4.53 -14.32
N ALA A 3 9.72 4.51 -15.61
CA ALA A 3 9.50 5.74 -16.38
C ALA A 3 8.40 6.62 -15.76
N SER A 4 7.35 5.99 -15.22
CA SER A 4 6.26 6.68 -14.52
C SER A 4 6.75 7.35 -13.23
N PHE A 5 7.61 6.69 -12.46
CA PHE A 5 8.20 7.27 -11.24
C PHE A 5 8.97 8.56 -11.53
N ALA A 6 9.82 8.55 -12.57
CA ALA A 6 10.62 9.73 -12.93
C ALA A 6 9.72 10.92 -13.32
N ILE A 7 8.63 10.67 -14.04
CA ILE A 7 7.65 11.69 -14.44
C ILE A 7 6.96 12.28 -13.21
N TYR A 8 6.43 11.45 -12.32
CA TYR A 8 5.73 11.93 -11.13
C TYR A 8 6.66 12.61 -10.13
N LYS A 9 7.89 12.13 -9.96
CA LYS A 9 8.93 12.81 -9.17
C LYS A 9 9.22 14.20 -9.71
N LYS A 10 9.38 14.35 -11.03
CA LYS A 10 9.61 15.66 -11.67
C LYS A 10 8.41 16.59 -11.46
N ALA A 11 7.18 16.10 -11.65
CA ALA A 11 5.97 16.87 -11.45
C ALA A 11 5.78 17.33 -10.00
N TYR A 12 6.04 16.45 -9.04
CA TYR A 12 6.01 16.74 -7.61
C TYR A 12 7.01 17.84 -7.24
N VAL A 13 8.29 17.68 -7.63
CA VAL A 13 9.34 18.67 -7.36
C VAL A 13 9.03 20.02 -8.00
N ASN A 14 8.55 20.03 -9.25
CA ASN A 14 8.19 21.28 -9.92
C ASN A 14 7.00 21.98 -9.25
N THR A 15 6.04 21.21 -8.72
CA THR A 15 4.90 21.75 -7.97
C THR A 15 5.38 22.43 -6.69
N LEU A 16 6.27 21.79 -5.92
CA LEU A 16 6.83 22.39 -4.71
C LEU A 16 7.69 23.63 -5.01
N LYS A 17 8.44 23.64 -6.12
CA LYS A 17 9.22 24.82 -6.55
C LYS A 17 8.37 26.02 -6.95
N ALA A 18 7.11 25.79 -7.32
CA ALA A 18 6.18 26.88 -7.62
C ALA A 18 5.66 27.57 -6.34
N TYR A 19 6.03 27.09 -5.15
CA TYR A 19 5.71 27.75 -3.90
C TYR A 19 6.38 29.13 -3.79
N GLN A 20 5.59 30.14 -3.44
CA GLN A 20 5.99 31.51 -3.17
C GLN A 20 5.30 31.96 -1.89
N ILE A 21 6.01 32.73 -1.07
CA ILE A 21 5.46 33.26 0.19
C ILE A 21 4.31 34.23 -0.15
N GLY A 22 3.15 34.06 0.50
CA GLY A 22 2.01 34.96 0.38
C GLY A 22 1.01 34.66 -0.75
N GLN A 23 1.23 33.61 -1.55
CA GLN A 23 0.25 33.17 -2.55
C GLN A 23 -0.79 32.20 -1.95
N ASP A 24 -1.92 32.01 -2.63
CA ASP A 24 -2.84 30.92 -2.32
C ASP A 24 -2.14 29.56 -2.54
N THR A 25 -1.87 28.87 -1.44
CA THR A 25 -1.09 27.63 -1.41
C THR A 25 -1.93 26.41 -1.70
N LEU A 26 -3.26 26.50 -1.57
CA LEU A 26 -4.17 25.37 -1.65
C LEU A 26 -4.12 24.64 -3.02
N PRO A 27 -4.09 25.34 -4.18
CA PRO A 27 -3.92 24.66 -5.48
C PRO A 27 -2.59 23.91 -5.60
N ILE A 28 -1.53 24.40 -4.94
CA ILE A 28 -0.20 23.77 -4.96
C ILE A 28 -0.21 22.54 -4.06
N ILE A 29 -0.78 22.64 -2.86
CA ILE A 29 -0.95 21.51 -1.94
C ILE A 29 -1.72 20.38 -2.63
N LYS A 30 -2.87 20.67 -3.26
CA LYS A 30 -3.67 19.66 -3.98
C LYS A 30 -2.89 18.95 -5.09
N LYS A 31 -2.10 19.69 -5.88
CA LYS A 31 -1.23 19.12 -6.91
C LYS A 31 -0.07 18.30 -6.30
N ALA A 32 0.52 18.78 -5.21
CA ALA A 32 1.61 18.10 -4.52
C ALA A 32 1.13 16.77 -3.95
N ILE A 33 -0.05 16.73 -3.33
CA ILE A 33 -0.71 15.51 -2.88
C ILE A 33 -0.90 14.54 -4.05
N PHE A 34 -1.52 14.99 -5.15
CA PHE A 34 -1.78 14.13 -6.31
C PHE A 34 -0.49 13.51 -6.88
N TYR A 35 0.51 14.33 -7.19
CA TYR A 35 1.78 13.84 -7.74
C TYR A 35 2.60 13.05 -6.73
N GLY A 36 2.50 13.38 -5.44
CA GLY A 36 3.14 12.66 -4.35
C GLY A 36 2.63 11.22 -4.26
N VAL A 37 1.31 11.04 -4.23
CA VAL A 37 0.67 9.71 -4.24
C VAL A 37 1.11 8.90 -5.46
N LYS A 38 1.01 9.48 -6.67
CA LYS A 38 1.42 8.79 -7.90
C LYS A 38 2.90 8.43 -7.92
N MET A 39 3.76 9.29 -7.37
CA MET A 39 5.19 9.02 -7.23
C MET A 39 5.44 7.85 -6.29
N ILE A 40 4.80 7.81 -5.11
CA ILE A 40 4.97 6.69 -4.16
C ILE A 40 4.46 5.39 -4.79
N ASN A 41 3.27 5.39 -5.40
CA ASN A 41 2.69 4.21 -6.05
C ASN A 41 3.56 3.63 -7.17
N THR A 42 4.32 4.47 -7.87
CA THR A 42 5.22 4.02 -8.95
C THR A 42 6.63 3.68 -8.49
N MET A 43 6.96 3.91 -7.21
CA MET A 43 8.23 3.55 -6.60
C MET A 43 8.38 2.02 -6.53
N LYS A 44 9.60 1.52 -6.69
CA LYS A 44 9.88 0.08 -6.53
C LYS A 44 9.94 -0.30 -5.05
N ASP A 45 9.57 -1.54 -4.72
CA ASP A 45 9.51 -2.01 -3.34
C ASP A 45 10.87 -2.48 -2.79
N GLU A 46 11.89 -2.66 -3.65
CA GLU A 46 13.23 -3.19 -3.32
C GLU A 46 14.16 -2.18 -2.61
N ILE A 47 13.60 -1.21 -1.87
CA ILE A 47 14.39 -0.13 -1.26
C ILE A 47 14.83 -0.53 0.16
N ILE A 48 16.13 -0.37 0.44
CA ILE A 48 16.78 -0.78 1.69
C ILE A 48 17.65 0.35 2.26
N GLY A 49 17.92 0.32 3.57
CA GLY A 49 18.88 1.23 4.21
C GLY A 49 18.38 2.68 4.32
N GLU A 50 19.28 3.65 4.14
CA GLU A 50 18.99 5.09 4.29
C GLU A 50 17.88 5.60 3.35
N ASP A 51 17.78 5.01 2.16
CA ASP A 51 16.72 5.33 1.19
C ASP A 51 15.32 5.01 1.75
N LEU A 52 15.20 3.99 2.61
CA LEU A 52 13.94 3.62 3.25
C LEU A 52 13.47 4.69 4.25
N ILE A 53 14.41 5.26 5.03
CA ILE A 53 14.12 6.35 5.97
C ILE A 53 13.67 7.61 5.19
N CYS A 54 14.34 7.91 4.08
CA CYS A 54 13.96 9.02 3.22
C CYS A 54 12.55 8.82 2.63
N ASN A 55 12.21 7.61 2.21
CA ASN A 55 10.87 7.29 1.72
C ASN A 55 9.80 7.45 2.80
N PHE A 56 10.07 6.97 4.01
CA PHE A 56 9.13 7.12 5.13
C PHE A 56 8.87 8.60 5.44
N LYS A 57 9.92 9.43 5.50
CA LYS A 57 9.78 10.88 5.68
C LYS A 57 8.97 11.53 4.56
N LEU A 58 9.20 11.11 3.31
CA LEU A 58 8.47 11.61 2.15
C LEU A 58 6.98 11.22 2.22
N ILE A 59 6.67 9.96 2.55
CA ILE A 59 5.29 9.48 2.73
C ILE A 59 4.59 10.28 3.83
N ASN A 60 5.23 10.47 4.99
CA ASN A 60 4.66 11.29 6.06
C ASN A 60 4.43 12.73 5.63
N SER A 61 5.37 13.34 4.89
CA SER A 61 5.16 14.71 4.39
C SER A 61 3.95 14.83 3.45
N ILE A 62 3.63 13.77 2.69
CA ILE A 62 2.45 13.72 1.83
C ILE A 62 1.18 13.57 2.67
N ILE A 63 1.21 12.73 3.71
CA ILE A 63 0.11 12.55 4.66
C ILE A 63 -0.17 13.85 5.42
N ASP A 64 0.88 14.55 5.86
CA ASP A 64 0.77 15.86 6.51
C ASP A 64 0.14 16.89 5.58
N MET A 65 0.47 16.88 4.28
CA MET A 65 -0.25 17.73 3.32
C MET A 65 -1.73 17.33 3.20
N MET A 66 -2.04 16.03 3.16
CA MET A 66 -3.42 15.55 3.09
C MET A 66 -4.24 15.93 4.33
N SER A 67 -3.64 16.01 5.51
CA SER A 67 -4.35 16.40 6.74
C SER A 67 -4.82 17.86 6.70
N THR A 68 -4.15 18.72 5.92
CA THR A 68 -4.50 20.15 5.81
C THR A 68 -5.69 20.46 4.91
N ILE A 69 -6.11 19.52 4.06
CA ILE A 69 -7.24 19.71 3.14
C ILE A 69 -8.53 19.12 3.73
N THR A 70 -9.69 19.55 3.21
CA THR A 70 -10.98 19.02 3.65
C THR A 70 -11.32 17.69 2.95
N PRO A 71 -12.22 16.85 3.52
CA PRO A 71 -12.70 15.65 2.83
C PRO A 71 -13.26 15.97 1.43
N LYS A 72 -14.00 17.07 1.28
CA LYS A 72 -14.56 17.51 -0.01
C LYS A 72 -13.48 17.81 -1.04
N GLU A 73 -12.39 18.41 -0.62
CA GLU A 73 -11.23 18.66 -1.48
C GLU A 73 -10.50 17.37 -1.84
N PHE A 74 -10.33 16.47 -0.88
CA PHE A 74 -9.72 15.17 -1.10
C PHE A 74 -10.51 14.36 -2.15
N ILE A 75 -11.84 14.32 -2.03
CA ILE A 75 -12.74 13.64 -2.98
C ILE A 75 -12.57 14.20 -4.41
N ASN A 76 -12.33 15.51 -4.55
CA ASN A 76 -12.09 16.14 -5.85
C ASN A 76 -10.75 15.69 -6.47
N ILE A 77 -9.74 15.39 -5.65
CA ILE A 77 -8.44 14.90 -6.13
C ILE A 77 -8.52 13.41 -6.46
N PHE A 78 -9.14 12.62 -5.57
CA PHE A 78 -9.24 11.18 -5.65
C PHE A 78 -10.71 10.75 -5.54
N PRO A 79 -11.48 10.71 -6.64
CA PRO A 79 -12.88 10.31 -6.59
C PRO A 79 -13.06 8.90 -6.00
N ILE A 80 -14.15 8.71 -5.24
CA ILE A 80 -14.49 7.40 -4.66
C ILE A 80 -14.65 6.38 -5.78
N LYS A 81 -14.04 5.20 -5.61
CA LYS A 81 -14.19 4.10 -6.56
C LYS A 81 -15.64 3.62 -6.56
N LYS A 82 -16.25 3.57 -7.74
CA LYS A 82 -17.61 3.03 -7.94
C LYS A 82 -17.59 1.51 -8.04
N ASP A 83 -17.13 0.85 -6.98
CA ASP A 83 -17.31 -0.58 -6.78
C ASP A 83 -18.50 -0.80 -5.84
N TYR A 84 -19.36 -1.75 -6.16
CA TYR A 84 -20.61 -2.03 -5.45
C TYR A 84 -20.69 -3.49 -4.98
N LYS A 85 -19.61 -4.25 -5.12
CA LYS A 85 -19.54 -5.68 -4.81
C LYS A 85 -18.84 -5.96 -3.49
N GLY A 86 -18.68 -4.97 -2.60
CA GLY A 86 -17.99 -5.14 -1.33
C GLY A 86 -18.61 -6.21 -0.45
N TYR A 87 -19.95 -6.21 -0.38
CA TYR A 87 -20.73 -7.22 0.34
C TYR A 87 -20.45 -8.67 -0.07
N LYS A 88 -19.95 -8.90 -1.28
CA LYS A 88 -19.65 -10.25 -1.77
C LYS A 88 -18.34 -10.81 -1.19
N PHE A 89 -17.44 -9.92 -0.77
CA PHE A 89 -16.08 -10.26 -0.36
C PHE A 89 -15.75 -9.73 1.04
N ASP A 90 -16.75 -9.22 1.78
CA ASP A 90 -16.58 -8.51 3.05
C ASP A 90 -15.52 -7.40 2.97
N THR A 91 -15.50 -6.68 1.85
CA THR A 91 -14.59 -5.54 1.61
C THR A 91 -15.35 -4.22 1.58
N LYS A 92 -14.68 -3.13 1.98
CA LYS A 92 -15.19 -1.77 1.83
C LYS A 92 -15.48 -1.48 0.36
N ASP A 93 -16.62 -0.84 0.08
CA ASP A 93 -17.04 -0.46 -1.26
C ASP A 93 -17.55 0.99 -1.31
N TYR A 94 -18.14 1.39 -2.45
CA TYR A 94 -18.67 2.72 -2.64
C TYR A 94 -19.67 3.13 -1.55
N PHE A 95 -20.61 2.26 -1.20
CA PHE A 95 -21.64 2.59 -0.21
C PHE A 95 -21.04 2.73 1.17
N TYR A 96 -20.10 1.84 1.52
CA TYR A 96 -19.33 1.96 2.75
C TYR A 96 -18.66 3.34 2.87
N THR A 97 -17.90 3.76 1.86
CA THR A 97 -17.21 5.06 1.91
C THR A 97 -18.19 6.23 1.95
N ILE A 98 -19.32 6.15 1.25
CA ILE A 98 -20.37 7.18 1.32
C ILE A 98 -20.94 7.28 2.74
N ASP A 99 -21.21 6.15 3.40
CA ASP A 99 -21.74 6.16 4.76
C ASP A 99 -20.71 6.63 5.78
N TYR A 100 -19.44 6.26 5.62
CA TYR A 100 -18.33 6.82 6.39
C TYR A 100 -18.25 8.36 6.24
N LEU A 101 -18.29 8.87 5.01
CA LEU A 101 -18.21 10.31 4.74
C LEU A 101 -19.38 11.12 5.33
N LYS A 102 -20.59 10.52 5.45
CA LYS A 102 -21.73 11.18 6.12
C LYS A 102 -21.50 11.41 7.60
N THR A 103 -20.55 10.70 8.22
CA THR A 103 -20.19 10.90 9.64
C THR A 103 -19.20 12.03 9.86
N LEU A 104 -18.62 12.59 8.78
CA LEU A 104 -17.59 13.62 8.84
C LEU A 104 -18.17 15.00 8.50
N ASP A 105 -17.52 16.04 9.01
CA ASP A 105 -17.67 17.39 8.48
C ASP A 105 -16.81 17.51 7.21
N LEU A 106 -17.46 17.71 6.06
CA LEU A 106 -16.80 17.73 4.75
C LEU A 106 -16.08 19.05 4.45
N ASP A 107 -16.36 20.12 5.20
CA ASP A 107 -15.78 21.45 4.98
C ASP A 107 -14.71 21.80 6.04
N THR A 108 -14.49 20.94 7.04
CA THR A 108 -13.36 21.04 7.98
C THR A 108 -12.16 20.20 7.51
N SER A 109 -10.94 20.64 7.80
CA SER A 109 -9.71 19.89 7.47
C SER A 109 -9.71 18.50 8.10
N ILE A 110 -9.20 17.49 7.39
CA ILE A 110 -9.14 16.10 7.90
C ILE A 110 -8.35 16.01 9.22
N GLY A 111 -7.25 16.75 9.32
CA GLY A 111 -6.44 16.87 10.53
C GLY A 111 -5.88 15.54 11.03
N ASP A 112 -5.88 15.37 12.35
CA ASP A 112 -5.26 14.22 13.04
C ASP A 112 -5.88 12.86 12.67
N LYS A 113 -7.08 12.86 12.09
CA LYS A 113 -7.79 11.64 11.63
C LYS A 113 -7.34 11.16 10.26
N ILE A 114 -6.27 11.71 9.70
CA ILE A 114 -5.86 11.43 8.32
C ILE A 114 -5.57 9.94 8.06
N LEU A 115 -4.93 9.23 8.99
CA LEU A 115 -4.64 7.81 8.78
C LEU A 115 -5.92 6.96 8.74
N ASP A 116 -6.87 7.22 9.64
CA ASP A 116 -8.19 6.58 9.64
C ASP A 116 -8.95 6.91 8.35
N PHE A 117 -8.93 8.18 7.94
CA PHE A 117 -9.55 8.62 6.70
C PHE A 117 -9.00 7.86 5.48
N LEU A 118 -7.67 7.75 5.34
CA LEU A 118 -7.06 7.02 4.23
C LEU A 118 -7.38 5.52 4.27
N TRP A 119 -7.53 4.93 5.46
CA TRP A 119 -7.90 3.54 5.64
C TRP A 119 -9.37 3.26 5.25
N GLU A 120 -10.29 4.18 5.57
CA GLU A 120 -11.73 4.05 5.28
C GLU A 120 -12.13 4.49 3.86
N TYR A 121 -11.26 5.22 3.18
CA TYR A 121 -11.55 5.79 1.86
C TYR A 121 -11.22 4.84 0.71
N VAL A 122 -12.24 4.36 -0.01
CA VAL A 122 -12.07 3.42 -1.12
C VAL A 122 -11.73 4.16 -2.42
N ASN A 123 -10.44 4.20 -2.74
CA ASN A 123 -9.89 4.64 -4.01
C ASN A 123 -8.60 3.83 -4.33
N ASP A 124 -8.39 3.43 -5.57
CA ASP A 124 -7.27 2.54 -5.94
C ASP A 124 -5.89 3.17 -5.68
N ASP A 125 -5.74 4.46 -5.97
CA ASP A 125 -4.48 5.18 -5.72
C ASP A 125 -4.18 5.30 -4.23
N ILE A 126 -5.21 5.58 -3.43
CA ILE A 126 -5.09 5.70 -1.98
C ILE A 126 -4.83 4.34 -1.34
N HIS A 127 -5.50 3.29 -1.81
CA HIS A 127 -5.27 1.93 -1.35
C HIS A 127 -3.81 1.50 -1.58
N GLU A 128 -3.30 1.69 -2.80
CA GLU A 128 -1.90 1.37 -3.12
C GLU A 128 -0.92 2.22 -2.29
N PHE A 129 -1.22 3.49 -2.07
CA PHE A 129 -0.41 4.38 -1.25
C PHE A 129 -0.32 3.92 0.21
N VAL A 130 -1.47 3.59 0.82
CA VAL A 130 -1.54 3.08 2.19
C VAL A 130 -0.82 1.75 2.32
N VAL A 131 -0.93 0.85 1.34
CA VAL A 131 -0.17 -0.41 1.31
C VAL A 131 1.33 -0.13 1.28
N LYS A 132 1.80 0.81 0.45
CA LYS A 132 3.23 1.19 0.41
C LYS A 132 3.73 1.85 1.69
N MET A 133 2.91 2.66 2.34
CA MET A 133 3.20 3.19 3.68
C MET A 133 3.41 2.05 4.68
N LEU A 134 2.47 1.10 4.75
CA LEU A 134 2.56 -0.03 5.68
C LEU A 134 3.77 -0.93 5.39
N LEU A 135 4.07 -1.21 4.12
CA LEU A 135 5.26 -1.96 3.73
C LEU A 135 6.55 -1.23 4.15
N THR A 136 6.62 0.09 3.93
CA THR A 136 7.75 0.92 4.34
C THR A 136 7.96 0.87 5.86
N MET A 137 6.88 1.02 6.64
CA MET A 137 6.92 0.91 8.10
C MET A 137 7.35 -0.50 8.54
N SER A 138 6.85 -1.54 7.89
CA SER A 138 7.20 -2.93 8.16
C SER A 138 8.70 -3.19 7.93
N HIS A 139 9.26 -2.68 6.83
CA HIS A 139 10.69 -2.82 6.55
C HIS A 139 11.55 -2.05 7.57
N LEU A 140 11.14 -0.86 8.00
CA LEU A 140 11.84 -0.10 9.05
C LEU A 140 11.87 -0.87 10.37
N ARG A 141 10.73 -1.43 10.79
CA ARG A 141 10.65 -2.29 11.97
C ARG A 141 11.60 -3.48 11.88
N GLN A 142 11.64 -4.15 10.72
CA GLN A 142 12.53 -5.29 10.50
C GLN A 142 14.02 -4.90 10.55
N MET A 143 14.39 -3.70 10.11
CA MET A 143 15.76 -3.18 10.27
C MET A 143 16.15 -3.02 11.75
N GLU A 144 15.19 -2.73 12.62
CA GLU A 144 15.36 -2.65 14.07
C GLU A 144 15.25 -4.01 14.77
N GLY A 145 15.18 -5.11 14.01
CA GLY A 145 15.04 -6.47 14.53
C GLY A 145 13.62 -6.83 15.01
N GLN A 146 12.64 -5.97 14.77
CA GLN A 146 11.23 -6.22 15.11
C GLN A 146 10.54 -7.09 14.05
N PRO A 147 9.46 -7.81 14.40
CA PRO A 147 8.63 -8.50 13.41
C PRO A 147 8.00 -7.50 12.41
N SER A 148 7.67 -8.00 11.22
CA SER A 148 6.83 -7.27 10.27
C SER A 148 5.44 -7.02 10.84
N ILE A 149 4.74 -6.02 10.29
CA ILE A 149 3.35 -5.73 10.67
C ILE A 149 2.45 -6.95 10.42
N ALA A 150 2.68 -7.69 9.33
CA ALA A 150 1.90 -8.89 9.02
C ALA A 150 2.16 -10.04 10.01
N GLU A 151 3.41 -10.25 10.43
CA GLU A 151 3.76 -11.23 11.47
C GLU A 151 3.14 -10.86 12.82
N GLU A 152 3.21 -9.58 13.18
CA GLU A 152 2.62 -9.09 14.42
C GLU A 152 1.09 -9.26 14.43
N PHE A 153 0.42 -8.89 13.34
CA PHE A 153 -1.02 -9.11 13.18
C PHE A 153 -1.39 -10.59 13.26
N ALA A 154 -0.66 -11.46 12.57
CA ALA A 154 -0.91 -12.89 12.61
C ALA A 154 -0.78 -13.44 14.04
N ASN A 155 0.24 -13.01 14.79
CA ASN A 155 0.41 -13.40 16.19
C ASN A 155 -0.76 -12.92 17.06
N MET A 156 -1.24 -11.69 16.89
CA MET A 156 -2.43 -11.18 17.61
C MET A 156 -3.68 -12.01 17.33
N MET A 157 -3.82 -12.50 16.09
CA MET A 157 -4.95 -13.34 15.67
C MET A 157 -4.76 -14.83 15.99
N GLY A 158 -3.65 -15.21 16.65
CA GLY A 158 -3.32 -16.61 16.92
C GLY A 158 -3.01 -17.43 15.66
N ILE A 159 -2.65 -16.76 14.55
CA ILE A 159 -2.29 -17.37 13.28
C ILE A 159 -0.78 -17.64 13.29
N LYS A 160 -0.41 -18.92 13.21
CA LYS A 160 1.00 -19.33 13.15
C LYS A 160 1.64 -18.89 11.84
N THR A 161 2.81 -18.24 11.94
CA THR A 161 3.59 -17.78 10.79
C THR A 161 4.87 -18.59 10.59
N TYR A 162 5.39 -18.57 9.36
CA TYR A 162 6.63 -19.22 8.99
C TYR A 162 7.42 -18.30 8.04
N LYS A 163 8.74 -18.25 8.20
CA LYS A 163 9.63 -17.50 7.30
C LYS A 163 10.13 -18.41 6.20
N VAL A 164 10.09 -17.94 4.95
CA VAL A 164 10.68 -18.68 3.82
C VAL A 164 12.14 -18.29 3.67
N TYR A 165 13.04 -19.27 3.77
CA TYR A 165 14.45 -19.11 3.44
C TYR A 165 14.78 -19.86 2.16
N THR A 166 15.70 -19.32 1.38
CA THR A 166 16.26 -19.99 0.20
C THR A 166 17.74 -20.21 0.46
N ASP A 167 18.21 -21.46 0.37
CA ASP A 167 19.62 -21.77 0.52
C ASP A 167 20.44 -21.37 -0.73
N ASN A 168 21.76 -21.51 -0.64
CA ASN A 168 22.69 -21.25 -1.74
C ASN A 168 22.51 -22.15 -2.97
N LYS A 169 21.70 -23.21 -2.88
CA LYS A 169 21.35 -24.12 -3.99
C LYS A 169 19.94 -23.85 -4.53
N GLY A 170 19.28 -22.79 -4.07
CA GLY A 170 17.93 -22.41 -4.49
C GLY A 170 16.80 -23.21 -3.82
N LYS A 171 17.11 -24.09 -2.85
CA LYS A 171 16.10 -24.88 -2.16
C LYS A 171 15.43 -24.05 -1.07
N LYS A 172 14.10 -24.08 -1.04
CA LYS A 172 13.29 -23.30 -0.10
C LYS A 172 12.91 -24.10 1.13
N PHE A 173 12.90 -23.44 2.29
CA PHE A 173 12.51 -24.02 3.57
C PHE A 173 11.63 -23.04 4.34
N LEU A 174 10.60 -23.55 5.00
CA LEU A 174 9.88 -22.83 6.03
C LEU A 174 10.68 -22.92 7.33
N TYR A 175 10.87 -21.80 8.00
CA TYR A 175 11.46 -21.70 9.32
C TYR A 175 10.38 -21.27 10.31
N ASP A 176 10.22 -22.07 11.36
CA ASP A 176 9.38 -21.79 12.49
C ASP A 176 10.20 -21.02 13.53
N SER A 177 9.88 -19.74 13.74
CA SER A 177 10.59 -18.89 14.71
C SER A 177 10.33 -19.25 16.16
N GLU A 178 9.24 -19.96 16.47
CA GLU A 178 8.91 -20.39 17.83
C GLU A 178 9.68 -21.65 18.22
N THR A 179 9.78 -22.61 17.29
CA THR A 179 10.41 -23.92 17.57
C THR A 179 11.84 -24.02 17.07
N GLY A 180 12.31 -23.07 16.26
CA GLY A 180 13.61 -23.10 15.59
C GLY A 180 13.73 -24.18 14.50
N LYS A 181 12.63 -24.87 14.16
CA LYS A 181 12.64 -25.98 13.20
C LYS A 181 12.51 -25.49 11.78
N THR A 182 13.11 -26.23 10.85
CA THR A 182 12.95 -26.00 9.41
C THR A 182 12.19 -27.14 8.75
N MET A 183 11.36 -26.79 7.75
CA MET A 183 10.59 -27.73 6.95
C MET A 183 10.86 -27.46 5.46
N PRO A 184 11.33 -28.44 4.67
CA PRO A 184 11.58 -28.22 3.25
C PRO A 184 10.28 -28.00 2.48
N ILE A 185 10.24 -26.98 1.62
CA ILE A 185 9.14 -26.76 0.69
C ILE A 185 9.36 -27.67 -0.51
N LYS A 186 8.44 -28.61 -0.74
CA LYS A 186 8.45 -29.46 -1.94
C LYS A 186 7.67 -28.73 -3.04
N ASP A 187 8.31 -28.49 -4.17
CA ASP A 187 7.59 -28.02 -5.36
C ASP A 187 6.52 -29.04 -5.74
N LYS A 188 5.26 -28.60 -5.85
CA LYS A 188 4.22 -29.42 -6.46
C LYS A 188 4.62 -29.61 -7.93
N LYS A 189 4.95 -30.86 -8.32
CA LYS A 189 5.07 -31.22 -9.73
C LYS A 189 3.77 -30.83 -10.44
N SER A 190 3.88 -30.16 -11.59
CA SER A 190 2.72 -29.88 -12.44
C SER A 190 1.99 -31.20 -12.75
N PHE A 191 0.66 -31.17 -12.71
CA PHE A 191 -0.17 -32.32 -13.05
C PHE A 191 0.15 -32.75 -14.49
N LYS A 192 0.52 -34.02 -14.71
CA LYS A 192 0.63 -34.58 -16.05
C LYS A 192 -0.79 -34.80 -16.58
N ILE A 193 -1.22 -34.01 -17.56
CA ILE A 193 -2.43 -34.31 -18.32
C ILE A 193 -2.17 -35.56 -19.15
N ILE A 194 -2.80 -36.67 -18.80
CA ILE A 194 -2.80 -37.88 -19.62
C ILE A 194 -3.85 -37.66 -20.72
N LYS A 195 -3.43 -37.52 -21.99
CA LYS A 195 -4.36 -37.56 -23.11
C LYS A 195 -4.93 -38.98 -23.21
N SER A 196 -6.21 -39.14 -22.88
CA SER A 196 -6.99 -40.34 -23.20
C SER A 196 -7.01 -40.47 -24.73
N ASN A 197 -6.35 -41.50 -25.27
CA ASN A 197 -6.48 -41.84 -26.68
C ASN A 197 -7.93 -42.27 -26.94
N SER A 198 -8.52 -41.65 -27.94
CA SER A 198 -9.88 -41.84 -28.43
C SER A 198 -10.24 -43.32 -28.57
N VAL A 199 -11.37 -43.71 -28.00
CA VAL A 199 -12.05 -44.97 -28.28
C VAL A 199 -12.29 -45.04 -29.79
N LYS A 200 -11.64 -45.98 -30.48
CA LYS A 200 -12.07 -46.39 -31.82
C LYS A 200 -13.35 -47.19 -31.66
N VAL A 201 -14.48 -46.59 -32.00
CA VAL A 201 -15.71 -47.33 -32.28
C VAL A 201 -15.53 -47.91 -33.68
N GLY A 202 -15.44 -49.23 -33.75
CA GLY A 202 -15.53 -50.04 -34.97
C GLY A 202 -16.67 -51.03 -34.80
#